data_AF-A0A4S0N7N8-F1
#
_entry.id   AF-A0A4S0N7N8-F1
#
_cell.length_a   1.000
_cell.length_b   1.000
_cell.length_c   1.000
_cell.angle_alpha   90.00
_cell.angle_beta   90.00
_cell.angle_gamma   90.00
#
_symmetry.space_group_name_H-M   'P 1'
#
loop_
_entity.id
_entity.type
_entity.pdbx_description
1 polymer ?
#
loop_
_entity_poly.entity_id
_entity_poly.type
_entity_poly.pdbx_seq_one_letter_code
_entity_poly.pdbx_strand_id
1 'polypeptide(L)' 'MRIALGVLFLATQITATVALAQTAAEREACQADYEKFCKGVEQGGGRIIKCLNDHLSDLAPQCQKVVKENTPQ' A
#
# COMPACT_ATOMS: atom_id res chain seq x y z
N MET A 1 -32.41 -45.24 2.35
CA MET A 1 -33.54 -44.42 2.87
C MET A 1 -32.99 -43.05 3.24
N ARG A 2 -32.97 -42.12 2.28
CA ARG A 2 -33.66 -40.82 2.36
C ARG A 2 -33.19 -39.85 3.46
N ILE A 3 -31.95 -39.36 3.38
CA ILE A 3 -31.62 -37.99 3.82
C ILE A 3 -31.01 -37.28 2.62
N ALA A 4 -31.87 -36.99 1.64
CA ALA A 4 -31.65 -35.96 0.66
C ALA A 4 -32.39 -34.72 1.16
N LEU A 5 -31.69 -33.58 1.22
CA LEU A 5 -32.15 -32.18 1.13
C LEU A 5 -31.26 -31.30 2.03
N GLY A 6 -30.31 -30.57 1.42
CA GLY A 6 -29.73 -29.38 2.06
C GLY A 6 -28.20 -29.30 2.13
N VAL A 7 -27.47 -29.67 1.07
CA VAL A 7 -26.09 -29.18 0.89
C VAL A 7 -26.16 -27.68 0.57
N LEU A 8 -26.37 -26.81 1.57
CA LEU A 8 -26.47 -25.36 1.37
C LEU A 8 -25.86 -24.51 2.50
N PHE A 9 -24.69 -24.94 3.00
CA PHE A 9 -23.76 -24.08 3.75
C PHE A 9 -22.38 -24.28 3.12
N LEU A 10 -22.22 -23.81 1.87
CA LEU A 10 -20.89 -23.69 1.28
C LEU A 10 -20.11 -22.70 2.15
N ALA A 11 -19.07 -23.23 2.79
CA ALA A 11 -18.14 -22.51 3.63
C ALA A 11 -17.70 -21.19 2.96
N THR A 12 -18.09 -20.10 3.62
CA THR A 12 -17.32 -18.85 3.77
C THR A 12 -16.31 -18.56 2.67
N GLN A 13 -16.73 -17.67 1.77
CA GLN A 13 -15.95 -16.87 0.83
C GLN A 13 -14.54 -16.52 1.36
N ILE A 14 -13.50 -17.23 0.92
CA ILE A 14 -12.12 -16.76 1.05
C ILE A 14 -11.82 -15.95 -0.22
N THR A 15 -12.30 -14.72 -0.30
CA THR A 15 -11.86 -13.77 -1.34
C THR A 15 -10.53 -13.16 -0.90
N ALA A 16 -9.44 -13.92 -0.99
CA ALA A 16 -8.09 -13.45 -0.71
C ALA A 16 -7.36 -13.14 -2.02
N THR A 17 -7.68 -12.01 -2.67
CA THR A 17 -6.87 -11.47 -3.78
C THR A 17 -6.93 -9.95 -3.86
N VAL A 18 -6.53 -9.24 -2.80
CA VAL A 18 -6.19 -7.82 -2.91
C VAL A 18 -4.83 -7.57 -2.26
N ALA A 19 -3.75 -7.99 -2.93
CA ALA A 19 -2.40 -7.86 -2.38
C ALA A 19 -1.36 -7.22 -3.32
N LEU A 20 -1.72 -6.89 -4.58
CA LEU A 20 -0.73 -6.41 -5.57
C LEU A 20 -1.00 -5.00 -6.12
N ALA A 21 -2.21 -4.46 -5.96
CA ALA A 21 -2.55 -3.14 -6.51
C ALA A 21 -2.10 -1.98 -5.61
N GLN A 22 -2.05 -2.19 -4.30
CA GLN A 22 -1.85 -1.09 -3.34
C GLN A 22 -0.47 -0.46 -3.49
N THR A 23 0.60 -1.24 -3.63
CA THR A 23 1.98 -0.72 -3.65
C THR A 23 2.41 -0.06 -4.96
N ALA A 24 1.85 -0.46 -6.11
CA ALA A 24 2.26 0.12 -7.40
C ALA A 24 1.75 1.56 -7.54
N ALA A 25 0.48 1.78 -7.20
CA ALA A 25 -0.14 3.11 -7.22
C ALA A 25 0.49 4.05 -6.17
N GLU A 26 0.81 3.54 -4.98
CA GLU A 26 1.53 4.32 -3.95
C GLU A 26 2.92 4.76 -4.42
N ARG A 27 3.67 3.87 -5.07
CA ARG A 27 4.97 4.20 -5.64
C ARG A 27 4.88 5.23 -6.76
N GLU A 28 3.90 5.06 -7.66
CA GLU A 28 3.65 6.03 -8.74
C GLU A 28 3.28 7.40 -8.18
N ALA A 29 2.42 7.44 -7.16
CA ALA A 29 2.02 8.69 -6.49
C ALA A 29 3.22 9.47 -5.93
N CYS A 30 4.27 8.78 -5.49
CA CYS A 30 5.48 9.37 -4.92
C CYS A 30 6.67 9.45 -5.88
N GLN A 31 6.57 8.97 -7.13
CA GLN A 31 7.74 8.82 -7.99
C GLN A 31 8.45 10.15 -8.27
N ALA A 32 7.71 11.18 -8.66
CA ALA A 32 8.28 12.49 -8.96
C ALA A 32 8.92 13.13 -7.72
N ASP A 33 8.28 12.99 -6.56
CA ASP A 33 8.81 13.50 -5.29
C ASP A 33 10.05 12.72 -4.84
N TYR A 34 10.06 11.40 -5.02
CA TYR A 34 11.23 10.57 -4.77
C TYR A 34 12.42 10.99 -5.65
N GLU A 35 12.20 11.20 -6.94
CA GLU A 35 13.25 11.62 -7.88
C GLU A 35 13.80 13.01 -7.54
N LYS A 36 12.95 13.90 -7.00
CA LYS A 36 13.32 15.27 -6.61
C LYS A 36 14.07 15.34 -5.29
N PHE A 37 13.60 14.61 -4.27
CA PHE A 37 14.07 14.79 -2.88
C PHE A 37 14.93 13.63 -2.39
N CYS A 38 14.64 12.41 -2.82
CA CYS A 38 15.17 11.18 -2.22
C CYS A 38 16.01 10.34 -3.19
N LYS A 39 16.43 10.92 -4.32
CA LYS A 39 17.27 10.24 -5.30
C LYS A 39 18.61 9.85 -4.68
N GLY A 40 18.88 8.55 -4.65
CA GLY A 40 20.10 7.99 -4.05
C GLY A 40 19.91 7.45 -2.63
N VAL A 41 18.72 7.57 -2.04
CA VAL A 41 18.39 6.86 -0.79
C VAL A 41 18.41 5.36 -1.04
N GLU A 42 19.13 4.63 -0.21
CA GLU A 42 19.23 3.18 -0.29
C GLU A 42 17.85 2.54 -0.04
N GLN A 43 17.42 1.68 -0.96
CA GLN A 43 16.12 1.02 -0.88
C GLN A 43 16.04 0.05 0.31
N GLY A 44 14.85 -0.14 0.87
CA GLY A 44 14.61 -1.04 2.00
C GLY A 44 14.60 -0.36 3.38
N GLY A 45 14.15 -1.10 4.40
CA GLY A 45 14.14 -0.65 5.79
C GLY A 45 13.32 0.62 6.08
N GLY A 46 12.36 0.98 5.21
CA GLY A 46 11.56 2.19 5.36
C GLY A 46 12.31 3.51 5.09
N ARG A 47 13.57 3.48 4.64
CA ARG A 47 14.40 4.69 4.45
C ARG A 47 13.81 5.68 3.46
N ILE A 48 13.20 5.20 2.38
CA ILE A 48 12.54 6.06 1.39
C ILE A 48 11.34 6.77 1.99
N ILE A 49 10.49 6.07 2.75
CA ILE A 49 9.35 6.68 3.43
C ILE A 49 9.81 7.71 4.46
N LYS A 50 10.87 7.41 5.21
CA LYS A 50 11.47 8.40 6.11
C LYS A 50 11.95 9.65 5.36
N CYS A 51 12.68 9.49 4.26
CA CYS A 51 13.14 10.63 3.47
C CYS A 51 11.96 11.46 2.95
N LEU A 52 10.93 10.82 2.40
CA LEU A 52 9.73 11.53 1.94
C LEU A 52 9.03 12.24 3.11
N ASN A 53 8.95 11.63 4.29
CA ASN A 53 8.37 12.24 5.47
C ASN A 53 9.14 13.49 5.95
N ASP A 54 10.47 13.49 5.83
CA ASP A 54 11.30 14.66 6.16
C ASP A 54 11.01 15.86 5.21
N HIS A 55 10.39 15.59 4.04
CA HIS A 55 9.96 16.59 3.05
C HIS A 55 8.42 16.70 2.93
N LEU A 56 7.66 16.24 3.92
CA LEU A 56 6.21 16.02 3.80
C LEU A 56 5.42 17.24 3.30
N SER A 57 5.80 18.47 3.69
CA SER A 57 5.13 19.69 3.24
C SER A 57 5.36 20.03 1.77
N ASP A 58 6.45 19.53 1.19
CA ASP A 58 6.91 19.85 -0.16
C ASP A 58 6.50 18.78 -1.19
N LEU A 59 5.97 17.65 -0.73
CA LEU A 59 5.49 16.57 -1.59
C LEU A 59 4.16 16.92 -2.26
N ALA A 60 3.88 16.27 -3.39
CA ALA A 60 2.57 16.33 -4.02
C ALA A 60 1.49 15.74 -3.09
N PRO A 61 0.24 16.24 -3.15
CA PRO A 61 -0.84 15.81 -2.25
C PRO A 61 -1.06 14.29 -2.23
N GLN A 62 -0.92 13.63 -3.39
CA GLN A 62 -1.04 12.18 -3.46
C GLN A 62 0.09 11.46 -2.70
N CYS A 63 1.33 11.95 -2.76
CA CYS A 63 2.43 11.33 -2.03
C CYS A 63 2.35 11.63 -0.53
N GLN A 64 1.90 12.82 -0.13
CA GLN A 64 1.66 13.12 1.29
C GLN A 64 0.70 12.13 1.94
N LYS A 65 -0.37 11.75 1.24
CA LYS A 65 -1.33 10.75 1.73
C LYS A 65 -0.64 9.41 1.97
N VAL A 66 0.12 8.94 0.97
CA VAL A 66 0.87 7.67 1.07
C VAL A 66 1.83 7.70 2.25
N VAL A 67 2.62 8.76 2.41
CA VAL A 67 3.60 8.88 3.50
C VAL A 67 2.92 8.90 4.87
N LYS A 68 1.81 9.62 5.02
CA LYS A 68 1.04 9.66 6.29
C LYS A 68 0.43 8.31 6.64
N GLU A 69 0.03 7.52 5.65
CA GLU A 69 -0.53 6.18 5.83
C GLU A 69 0.55 5.12 6.15
N ASN A 70 1.81 5.38 5.77
CA ASN A 70 2.90 4.42 5.85
C ASN A 70 4.02 4.80 6.84
N THR A 71 3.88 5.90 7.60
CA THR A 71 4.86 6.31 8.63
C THR A 71 4.27 6.09 10.03
N PRO A 72 4.92 5.30 10.91
CA PRO A 72 4.53 5.24 12.31
C PRO A 72 4.80 6.60 12.96
N GLN A 73 3.76 7.18 13.56
CA GLN A 73 3.87 8.44 14.32
C GLN A 73 4.59 8.22 15.65
#